data_AF-A0A7W7A7A2-F1
#
_entry.id   AF-A0A7W7A7A2-F1
#
_cell.length_a   1.000
_cell.length_b   1.000
_cell.length_c   1.000
_cell.angle_alpha   90.00
_cell.angle_beta   90.00
_cell.angle_gamma   90.00
#
_symmetry.space_group_name_H-M   'P 1'
#
loop_
_entity.id
_entity.type
_entity.pdbx_description
1 polymer ?
#
loop_
_entity_poly.entity_id
_entity_poly.type
_entity_poly.pdbx_seq_one_letter_code
_entity_poly.pdbx_strand_id
1 'polypeptide(L)'
;MQAAILPKDFENLRGLLTRVRELSASLDLAIGKSQELSGLPRHADDEQHQNQVLQYAKEIYAFRRKRSNWLPQDLFGEPAWDILLELFVMRMQGKSARVKNACIASGVPATTALRWINVLERKGLISSSADSVDHRVRWVWLEDEPYQKIYEMMAEQIGVEAHAPLPDAVSDAACVASGV
;
A
#
# COMPACT_ATOMS: atom_id res chain seq x y z
N MET A 1 -62.86 -5.56 12.00
CA MET A 1 -62.11 -4.49 11.32
C MET A 1 -60.98 -4.07 12.26
N GLN A 2 -59.77 -4.62 12.07
CA GLN A 2 -58.62 -4.36 12.94
C GLN A 2 -57.99 -3.00 12.60
N ALA A 3 -57.86 -2.12 13.59
CA ALA A 3 -57.08 -0.89 13.50
C ALA A 3 -55.64 -1.18 13.96
N ALA A 4 -54.68 -0.99 13.05
CA ALA A 4 -53.26 -1.14 13.33
C ALA A 4 -52.78 -0.04 14.29
N ILE A 5 -52.34 -0.45 15.49
CA ILE A 5 -51.62 0.42 16.42
C ILE A 5 -50.14 0.34 16.02
N LEU A 6 -49.67 1.32 15.25
CA LEU A 6 -48.23 1.56 15.09
C LEU A 6 -47.72 2.30 16.35
N PRO A 7 -46.61 1.87 16.96
CA PRO A 7 -46.18 2.39 18.27
C PRO A 7 -45.60 3.80 18.14
N LYS A 8 -45.93 4.66 19.12
CA LYS A 8 -45.38 6.03 19.33
C LYS A 8 -43.85 6.08 19.46
N ASP A 9 -43.18 4.92 19.45
CA ASP A 9 -41.74 4.78 19.59
C ASP A 9 -40.97 5.21 18.33
N PHE A 10 -41.58 5.15 17.14
CA PHE A 10 -40.90 5.46 15.88
C PHE A 10 -40.64 6.96 15.66
N GLU A 11 -41.54 7.83 16.14
CA GLU A 11 -41.36 9.28 16.06
C GLU A 11 -40.28 9.78 17.02
N ASN A 12 -40.23 9.20 18.22
CA ASN A 12 -39.15 9.45 19.18
C ASN A 12 -37.79 8.99 18.62
N LEU A 13 -37.73 7.83 17.95
CA LEU A 13 -36.50 7.32 17.33
C LEU A 13 -36.03 8.21 16.17
N ARG A 14 -36.94 8.71 15.34
CA ARG A 14 -36.61 9.68 14.28
C ARG A 14 -36.11 10.99 14.86
N GLY A 15 -36.76 11.52 15.89
CA GLY A 15 -36.32 12.73 16.57
C GLY A 15 -34.93 12.59 17.21
N LEU A 16 -34.63 11.41 17.75
CA LEU A 16 -33.33 11.10 18.35
C LEU A 16 -32.24 10.97 17.26
N LEU A 17 -32.54 10.32 16.14
CA LEU A 17 -31.61 10.21 15.00
C LEU A 17 -31.31 11.57 14.35
N THR A 18 -32.31 12.46 14.24
CA THR A 18 -32.09 13.82 13.71
C THR A 18 -31.19 14.62 14.65
N ARG A 19 -31.39 14.53 15.97
CA ARG A 19 -30.52 15.17 16.96
C ARG A 19 -29.11 14.60 16.98
N VAL A 20 -28.94 13.29 16.83
CA VAL A 20 -27.62 12.67 16.70
C VAL A 20 -26.89 13.18 15.46
N ARG A 21 -27.58 13.36 14.33
CA ARG A 21 -26.99 13.93 13.12
C ARG A 21 -26.66 15.42 13.25
N GLU A 22 -27.54 16.20 13.86
CA GLU A 22 -27.30 17.63 14.10
C GLU A 22 -26.14 17.86 15.08
N LEU A 23 -26.05 17.04 16.13
CA LEU A 23 -24.94 17.06 17.07
C LEU A 23 -23.64 16.57 16.43
N SER A 24 -23.70 15.55 15.56
CA SER A 24 -22.55 15.12 14.75
C SER A 24 -22.06 16.23 13.84
N ALA A 25 -22.95 16.85 13.06
CA ALA A 25 -22.60 17.94 12.16
C ALA A 25 -22.07 19.19 12.92
N SER A 26 -22.63 19.48 14.09
CA SER A 26 -22.13 20.55 14.96
C SER A 26 -20.76 20.22 15.55
N LEU A 27 -20.49 18.95 15.84
CA LEU A 27 -19.17 18.47 16.27
C LEU A 27 -18.17 18.55 15.11
N ASP A 28 -18.54 18.13 13.90
CA ASP A 28 -17.71 18.24 12.69
C ASP A 28 -17.34 19.70 12.39
N LEU A 29 -18.31 20.61 12.54
CA LEU A 29 -18.10 22.05 12.33
C LEU A 29 -17.25 22.68 13.46
N ALA A 30 -17.38 22.22 14.70
CA ALA A 30 -16.59 22.70 15.84
C ALA A 30 -15.15 22.16 15.81
N ILE A 31 -14.95 20.93 15.31
CA ILE A 31 -13.64 20.35 15.01
C ILE A 31 -12.95 21.18 13.92
N GLY A 32 -13.66 21.49 12.83
CA GLY A 32 -13.12 22.33 11.74
C GLY A 32 -12.75 23.75 12.18
N LYS A 33 -13.56 24.38 13.05
CA LYS A 33 -13.31 25.75 13.53
C LYS A 33 -12.16 25.84 14.55
N SER A 34 -11.87 24.73 15.23
CA SER A 34 -10.71 24.63 16.14
C SER A 34 -9.40 24.39 15.39
N GLN A 35 -9.45 23.78 14.20
CA GLN A 35 -8.27 23.53 13.34
C GLN A 35 -7.71 24.78 12.66
N GLU A 36 -8.50 25.85 12.49
CA GLU A 36 -8.04 27.09 11.84
C GLU A 36 -7.10 27.94 12.72
N LEU A 37 -7.03 27.70 14.03
CA LEU A 37 -6.25 28.52 14.97
C LEU A 37 -4.98 27.85 15.52
N SER A 38 -4.69 26.60 15.17
CA SER A 38 -3.45 25.90 15.50
C SER A 38 -3.00 25.01 14.34
N GLY A 39 -1.85 25.29 13.74
CA GLY A 39 -1.32 24.46 12.65
C GLY A 39 -1.13 23.00 13.07
N LEU A 40 -1.90 22.08 12.45
CA LEU A 40 -1.49 20.84 11.76
C LEU A 40 -2.61 19.77 11.72
N PRO A 41 -3.29 19.60 10.57
CA PRO A 41 -3.98 18.36 10.17
C PRO A 41 -3.29 17.59 9.02
N ARG A 42 -2.15 18.06 8.49
CA ARG A 42 -1.53 17.51 7.26
C ARG A 42 -1.14 16.02 7.33
N HIS A 43 -0.67 15.55 8.48
CA HIS A 43 -0.16 14.18 8.63
C HIS A 43 -1.24 13.10 8.53
N ALA A 44 -2.48 13.37 8.93
CA ALA A 44 -3.56 12.40 8.89
C ALA A 44 -4.04 12.14 7.46
N ASP A 45 -4.13 13.20 6.65
CA ASP A 45 -4.49 13.11 5.23
C ASP A 45 -3.39 12.38 4.45
N ASP A 46 -2.10 12.68 4.74
CA ASP A 46 -0.96 12.01 4.13
C ASP A 46 -0.92 10.50 4.46
N GLU A 47 -1.15 10.13 5.72
CA GLU A 47 -1.21 8.73 6.16
C GLU A 47 -2.40 7.99 5.52
N GLN A 48 -3.56 8.65 5.41
CA GLN A 48 -4.72 8.08 4.74
C GLN A 48 -4.46 7.83 3.26
N HIS A 49 -3.86 8.79 2.55
CA HIS A 49 -3.50 8.64 1.14
C HIS A 49 -2.49 7.50 0.92
N GLN A 50 -1.47 7.39 1.78
CA GLN A 50 -0.52 6.28 1.73
C GLN A 50 -1.20 4.92 1.93
N ASN A 51 -2.13 4.83 2.89
CA ASN A 51 -2.89 3.61 3.13
C ASN A 51 -3.77 3.23 1.93
N GLN A 52 -4.36 4.21 1.25
CA GLN A 52 -5.14 3.99 0.02
C GLN A 52 -4.25 3.46 -1.12
N VAL A 53 -3.07 4.07 -1.34
CA VAL A 53 -2.09 3.60 -2.34
C VAL A 53 -1.60 2.18 -2.03
N LEU A 54 -1.27 1.90 -0.76
CA LEU A 54 -0.84 0.57 -0.32
C LEU A 54 -1.93 -0.48 -0.56
N GLN A 55 -3.18 -0.14 -0.24
CA GLN A 55 -4.31 -1.02 -0.46
C GLN A 55 -4.53 -1.29 -1.95
N TYR A 56 -4.45 -0.25 -2.77
CA TYR A 56 -4.56 -0.36 -4.22
C TYR A 56 -3.46 -1.26 -4.83
N ALA A 57 -2.21 -1.10 -4.40
CA ALA A 57 -1.10 -1.95 -4.83
C ALA A 57 -1.34 -3.44 -4.51
N LYS A 58 -1.82 -3.73 -3.29
CA LYS A 58 -2.17 -5.09 -2.86
C LYS A 58 -3.31 -5.68 -3.69
N GLU A 59 -4.31 -4.87 -4.02
CA GLU A 59 -5.45 -5.29 -4.84
C GLU A 59 -5.03 -5.62 -6.27
N ILE A 60 -4.19 -4.78 -6.89
CA ILE A 60 -3.61 -5.07 -8.21
C ILE A 60 -2.86 -6.40 -8.17
N TYR A 61 -1.95 -6.57 -7.22
CA TYR A 61 -1.17 -7.80 -7.10
C TYR A 61 -2.09 -9.03 -6.90
N ALA A 62 -3.02 -8.96 -5.95
CA ALA A 62 -3.96 -10.04 -5.67
C ALA A 62 -4.84 -10.40 -6.87
N PHE A 63 -5.33 -9.40 -7.60
CA PHE A 63 -6.10 -9.62 -8.82
C PHE A 63 -5.27 -10.31 -9.89
N ARG A 64 -4.02 -9.87 -10.11
CA ARG A 64 -3.10 -10.49 -11.07
C ARG A 64 -2.84 -11.96 -10.74
N ARG A 65 -2.66 -12.29 -9.44
CA ARG A 65 -2.51 -13.67 -8.95
C ARG A 65 -3.78 -14.51 -9.09
N LYS A 66 -4.96 -13.92 -8.88
CA LYS A 66 -6.24 -14.63 -8.98
C LYS A 66 -6.53 -15.12 -10.40
N ARG A 67 -6.00 -14.47 -11.44
CA ARG A 67 -6.22 -14.84 -12.85
C ARG A 67 -5.86 -16.31 -13.15
N SER A 68 -4.80 -16.84 -12.54
CA SER A 68 -4.38 -18.23 -12.75
C SER A 68 -5.35 -19.27 -12.18
N ASN A 69 -6.29 -18.87 -11.33
CA ASN A 69 -7.33 -19.77 -10.81
C ASN A 69 -8.47 -19.97 -11.82
N TRP A 70 -8.59 -19.10 -12.82
CA TRP A 70 -9.68 -19.09 -13.78
C TRP A 70 -9.22 -19.40 -15.21
N LEU A 71 -7.98 -19.06 -15.53
CA LEU A 71 -7.40 -19.19 -16.86
C LEU A 71 -5.98 -19.78 -16.77
N PRO A 72 -5.50 -20.47 -17.81
CA PRO A 72 -4.13 -21.01 -17.84
C PRO A 72 -3.07 -19.96 -17.49
N GLN A 73 -2.17 -20.31 -16.57
CA GLN A 73 -1.20 -19.36 -16.00
C GLN A 73 -0.19 -18.85 -17.04
N ASP A 74 0.13 -19.67 -18.04
CA ASP A 74 1.06 -19.36 -19.13
C ASP A 74 0.60 -18.22 -20.04
N LEU A 75 -0.68 -17.84 -19.97
CA LEU A 75 -1.23 -16.68 -20.67
C LEU A 75 -0.89 -15.34 -20.02
N PHE A 76 -0.43 -15.33 -18.76
CA PHE A 76 -0.13 -14.12 -18.02
C PHE A 76 1.33 -14.10 -17.59
N GLY A 77 2.05 -13.04 -17.94
CA GLY A 77 3.46 -12.94 -17.56
C GLY A 77 3.99 -11.52 -17.61
N GLU A 78 4.01 -10.86 -16.45
CA GLU A 78 4.85 -9.66 -16.28
C GLU A 78 5.63 -9.81 -14.95
N PRO A 79 6.53 -10.81 -14.86
CA PRO A 79 7.22 -11.17 -13.61
C PRO A 79 8.05 -10.02 -13.04
N ALA A 80 8.59 -9.16 -13.91
CA ALA A 80 9.28 -7.94 -13.50
C ALA A 80 8.34 -7.02 -12.70
N TRP A 81 7.11 -6.83 -13.19
CA TRP A 81 6.12 -5.99 -12.54
C TRP A 81 5.62 -6.61 -11.23
N ASP A 82 5.40 -7.93 -11.20
CA ASP A 82 5.04 -8.64 -9.96
C ASP A 82 6.11 -8.50 -8.87
N ILE A 83 7.39 -8.56 -9.24
CA ILE A 83 8.50 -8.31 -8.30
C ILE A 83 8.46 -6.87 -7.80
N LEU A 84 8.30 -5.88 -8.69
CA LEU A 84 8.25 -4.47 -8.30
C LEU A 84 7.09 -4.19 -7.35
N LEU A 85 5.90 -4.76 -7.59
CA LEU A 85 4.74 -4.64 -6.70
C LEU A 85 5.00 -5.20 -5.31
N GLU A 86 5.61 -6.38 -5.21
CA GLU A 86 5.97 -6.98 -3.92
C GLU A 86 6.96 -6.10 -3.15
N LEU A 87 8.03 -5.63 -3.81
CA LEU A 87 9.02 -4.77 -3.18
C LEU A 87 8.45 -3.41 -2.79
N PHE A 88 7.56 -2.86 -3.61
CA PHE A 88 6.82 -1.63 -3.31
C PHE A 88 5.97 -1.78 -2.04
N VAL A 89 5.17 -2.85 -1.94
CA VAL A 89 4.34 -3.14 -0.76
C VAL A 89 5.20 -3.36 0.49
N MET A 90 6.32 -4.06 0.37
CA MET A 90 7.26 -4.26 1.49
C MET A 90 7.87 -2.92 1.94
N ARG A 91 8.28 -2.08 0.99
CA ARG A 91 8.87 -0.76 1.26
C ARG A 91 7.88 0.19 1.94
N MET A 92 6.63 0.24 1.47
CA MET A 92 5.55 1.00 2.14
C MET A 92 5.26 0.53 3.57
N GLN A 93 5.63 -0.72 3.91
CA GLN A 93 5.51 -1.25 5.26
C GLN A 93 6.80 -1.11 6.08
N GLY A 94 7.81 -0.40 5.57
CA GLY A 94 9.12 -0.24 6.20
C GLY A 94 9.94 -1.53 6.25
N LYS A 95 9.73 -2.46 5.31
CA LYS A 95 10.38 -3.79 5.28
C LYS A 95 11.20 -3.98 4.02
N SER A 96 12.28 -4.74 4.15
CA SER A 96 13.01 -5.31 3.01
C SER A 96 12.51 -6.72 2.71
N ALA A 97 12.59 -7.14 1.45
CA ALA A 97 12.19 -8.48 1.03
C ALA A 97 13.41 -9.39 0.92
N ARG A 98 13.23 -10.69 1.19
CA ARG A 98 14.21 -11.71 0.77
C ARG A 98 14.02 -11.99 -0.71
N VAL A 99 15.09 -12.32 -1.42
CA VAL A 99 15.02 -12.74 -2.84
C VAL A 99 14.06 -13.90 -3.03
N LYS A 100 13.98 -14.84 -2.07
CA LYS A 100 13.00 -15.93 -2.11
C LYS A 100 11.55 -15.42 -2.18
N ASN A 101 11.21 -14.36 -1.47
CA ASN A 101 9.87 -13.77 -1.48
C ASN A 101 9.59 -13.13 -2.85
N ALA A 102 10.55 -12.36 -3.39
CA ALA A 102 10.44 -11.79 -4.73
C ALA A 102 10.28 -12.88 -5.82
N CYS A 103 10.99 -14.01 -5.69
CA CYS A 103 10.82 -15.14 -6.60
C CYS A 103 9.41 -15.75 -6.53
N ILE A 104 8.85 -15.91 -5.32
CA ILE A 104 7.48 -16.39 -5.16
C ILE A 104 6.49 -15.40 -5.77
N ALA A 105 6.67 -14.10 -5.51
CA ALA A 105 5.80 -13.05 -6.01
C ALA A 105 5.77 -12.98 -7.55
N SER A 106 6.93 -13.20 -8.19
CA SER A 106 7.08 -13.17 -9.65
C SER A 106 6.16 -14.14 -10.40
N GLY A 107 5.66 -15.19 -9.73
CA GLY A 107 4.76 -16.16 -10.35
C GLY A 107 5.38 -17.07 -11.39
N VAL A 108 6.71 -17.06 -11.54
CA VAL A 108 7.46 -17.89 -12.51
C VAL A 108 8.46 -18.79 -11.79
N PRO A 109 9.04 -19.82 -12.45
CA PRO A 109 10.10 -20.63 -11.85
C PRO A 109 11.25 -19.77 -11.31
N ALA A 110 11.85 -20.21 -10.20
CA ALA A 110 12.86 -19.42 -9.47
C ALA A 110 14.05 -18.97 -10.34
N THR A 111 14.53 -19.81 -11.25
CA THR A 111 15.64 -19.46 -12.17
C THR A 111 15.26 -18.33 -13.11
N THR A 112 14.01 -18.30 -13.59
CA THR A 112 13.46 -17.21 -14.40
C THR A 112 13.29 -15.94 -13.58
N ALA A 113 12.81 -16.05 -12.34
CA ALA A 113 12.67 -14.92 -11.43
C ALA A 113 14.03 -14.27 -11.11
N LEU A 114 15.06 -15.07 -10.81
CA LEU A 114 16.42 -14.60 -10.58
C LEU A 114 16.99 -13.86 -11.80
N ARG A 115 16.68 -14.33 -13.02
CA ARG A 115 17.06 -13.62 -14.26
C ARG A 115 16.42 -12.23 -14.31
N TRP A 116 15.16 -12.10 -13.92
CA TRP A 116 14.45 -10.83 -13.87
C TRP A 116 14.96 -9.91 -12.77
N ILE A 117 15.28 -10.43 -11.58
CA ILE A 117 15.95 -9.67 -10.51
C ILE A 117 17.24 -9.05 -11.04
N ASN A 118 18.09 -9.85 -11.72
CA ASN A 118 19.32 -9.32 -12.32
C ASN A 118 19.05 -8.27 -13.42
N VAL A 119 17.97 -8.39 -14.18
CA VAL A 119 17.57 -7.38 -15.19
C VAL A 119 17.14 -6.08 -14.52
N LEU A 120 16.34 -6.16 -13.46
CA LEU A 120 15.86 -5.01 -12.70
C LEU A 120 17.03 -4.29 -12.00
N GLU A 121 17.96 -5.04 -11.41
CA GLU A 121 19.15 -4.52 -10.74
C GLU A 121 20.07 -3.80 -11.73
N ARG A 122 20.35 -4.40 -12.90
CA ARG A 122 21.11 -3.71 -13.98
C ARG A 122 20.42 -2.46 -14.52
N LYS A 123 19.11 -2.34 -14.38
CA LYS A 123 18.35 -1.15 -14.76
C LYS A 123 18.28 -0.10 -13.65
N GLY A 124 18.91 -0.34 -12.49
CA GLY A 124 18.87 0.55 -11.33
C GLY A 124 17.50 0.64 -10.68
N LEU A 125 16.63 -0.36 -10.91
CA LEU A 125 15.27 -0.34 -10.35
C LEU A 125 15.22 -0.92 -8.93
N ILE A 126 16.13 -1.82 -8.63
CA ILE A 126 16.23 -2.51 -7.34
C ILE A 126 17.70 -2.66 -6.99
N SER A 127 17.98 -2.88 -5.71
CA SER A 127 19.30 -3.34 -5.25
C SER A 127 19.15 -4.60 -4.42
N SER A 128 20.24 -5.37 -4.34
CA SER A 128 20.31 -6.56 -3.51
C SER A 128 21.63 -6.64 -2.74
N SER A 129 21.58 -7.24 -1.55
CA SER A 129 22.78 -7.52 -0.74
C SER A 129 22.67 -8.86 -0.03
N ALA A 130 23.80 -9.54 0.12
CA ALA A 130 23.87 -10.76 0.92
C ALA A 130 23.70 -10.40 2.40
N ASP A 131 23.01 -11.27 3.14
CA ASP A 131 22.92 -11.12 4.59
C ASP A 131 24.32 -11.28 5.22
N SER A 132 24.60 -10.47 6.24
CA SER A 132 25.91 -10.45 6.93
C SER A 132 26.10 -11.65 7.86
N VAL A 133 25.03 -12.33 8.26
CA VAL A 133 25.05 -13.49 9.16
C VAL A 133 24.92 -14.81 8.39
N ASP A 134 24.06 -14.88 7.38
CA ASP A 134 23.89 -16.06 6.52
C ASP A 134 23.91 -15.71 5.03
N HIS A 135 25.06 -15.89 4.36
CA HIS A 135 25.23 -15.60 2.93
C HIS A 135 24.31 -16.39 1.98
N ARG A 136 23.60 -17.41 2.48
CA ARG A 136 22.54 -18.09 1.70
C ARG A 136 21.28 -17.24 1.58
N VAL A 137 21.12 -16.24 2.45
CA VAL A 137 20.05 -15.26 2.43
C VAL A 137 20.53 -14.03 1.66
N ARG A 138 19.68 -13.57 0.74
CA ARG A 138 19.88 -12.32 0.02
C ARG A 138 18.66 -11.44 0.22
N TRP A 139 18.91 -10.20 0.61
CA TRP A 139 17.94 -9.12 0.71
C TRP A 139 17.83 -8.39 -0.62
N VAL A 140 16.65 -7.89 -0.92
CA VAL A 140 16.33 -7.12 -2.12
C VAL A 140 15.30 -6.05 -1.76
N TRP A 141 15.49 -4.85 -2.30
CA TRP A 141 14.62 -3.71 -2.06
C TRP A 141 14.49 -2.86 -3.33
N LEU A 142 13.42 -2.07 -3.37
CA LEU A 142 13.14 -1.13 -4.45
C LEU A 142 13.95 0.15 -4.23
N GLU A 143 14.55 0.69 -5.29
CA GLU A 143 15.27 1.97 -5.24
C GLU A 143 14.31 3.18 -5.13
N ASP A 144 14.85 4.36 -4.79
CA ASP A 144 14.05 5.55 -4.49
C ASP A 144 13.28 6.08 -5.70
N GLU A 145 13.96 6.28 -6.83
CA GLU A 145 13.34 6.76 -8.08
C GLU A 145 12.17 5.85 -8.55
N PRO A 146 12.34 4.53 -8.70
CA PRO A 146 11.23 3.67 -9.12
C PRO A 146 10.13 3.55 -8.05
N TYR A 147 10.47 3.65 -6.76
CA TYR A 147 9.46 3.72 -5.70
C TYR A 147 8.55 4.94 -5.86
N GLN A 148 9.14 6.13 -6.07
CA GLN A 148 8.39 7.37 -6.29
C GLN A 148 7.49 7.27 -7.52
N LYS A 149 8.03 6.79 -8.65
CA LYS A 149 7.25 6.65 -9.89
C LYS A 149 6.09 5.67 -9.76
N ILE A 150 6.29 4.53 -9.08
CA ILE A 150 5.21 3.56 -8.85
C ILE A 150 4.15 4.16 -7.94
N TYR A 151 4.56 4.88 -6.89
CA TYR A 151 3.63 5.56 -5.99
C TYR A 151 2.79 6.59 -6.74
N GLU A 152 3.42 7.48 -7.50
CA GLU A 152 2.75 8.54 -8.26
C GLU A 152 1.76 7.95 -9.27
N MET A 153 2.19 6.92 -10.02
CA MET A 153 1.32 6.21 -10.96
C MET A 153 0.08 5.62 -10.26
N MET A 154 0.25 5.06 -9.06
CA MET A 154 -0.87 4.49 -8.30
C MET A 154 -1.78 5.56 -7.70
N ALA A 155 -1.21 6.65 -7.20
CA ALA A 155 -1.93 7.79 -6.64
C ALA A 155 -2.80 8.47 -7.71
N GLU A 156 -2.24 8.69 -8.90
CA GLU A 156 -2.97 9.18 -10.07
C GLU A 156 -4.17 8.28 -10.40
N GLN A 157 -3.96 6.97 -10.40
CA GLN A 157 -4.99 6.00 -10.77
C GLN A 157 -6.17 5.93 -9.79
N ILE A 158 -5.97 6.30 -8.52
CA ILE A 158 -7.03 6.37 -7.50
C ILE A 158 -7.55 7.79 -7.27
N GLY A 159 -7.06 8.78 -8.02
CA GLY A 159 -7.52 10.18 -7.95
C GLY A 159 -7.07 10.91 -6.68
N VAL A 160 -5.93 10.52 -6.11
CA VAL A 160 -5.37 11.12 -4.89
C VAL A 160 -4.16 11.97 -5.26
N GLU A 161 -4.20 13.26 -4.97
CA GLU A 161 -3.03 14.15 -5.08
C GLU A 161 -2.10 13.93 -3.88
N ALA A 162 -1.27 12.89 -3.96
CA ALA A 162 -0.27 12.58 -2.95
C ALA A 162 1.11 12.45 -3.58
N HIS A 163 2.11 13.02 -2.92
CA HIS A 163 3.50 12.69 -3.20
C HIS A 163 3.87 11.42 -2.43
N ALA A 164 4.81 10.63 -2.98
CA ALA A 164 5.35 9.50 -2.26
C ALA A 164 5.85 9.99 -0.89
N PRO A 165 5.59 9.24 0.21
CA PRO A 165 6.25 9.57 1.46
C PRO A 165 7.74 9.65 1.16
N LEU A 166 8.35 10.75 1.63
CA LEU A 166 9.80 10.86 1.64
C LEU A 166 10.34 9.53 2.17
N PRO A 167 11.40 8.97 1.56
CA PRO A 167 11.99 7.78 2.09
C PRO A 167 12.28 8.04 3.57
N ASP A 168 11.47 7.46 4.46
CA ASP A 168 11.90 7.20 5.82
C ASP A 168 13.28 6.55 5.65
N ALA A 169 14.22 6.87 6.51
CA ALA A 169 15.62 6.45 6.44
C ALA A 169 15.83 4.92 6.54
N VAL A 170 14.92 4.11 6.00
CA VAL A 170 15.00 2.67 5.76
C VAL A 170 16.03 2.32 4.66
N SER A 171 16.84 3.27 4.21
CA SER A 171 18.18 2.96 3.72
C SER A 171 19.08 2.34 4.82
N ASP A 172 18.65 2.34 6.08
CA ASP A 172 19.37 1.68 7.18
C ASP A 172 19.20 0.15 7.25
N ALA A 173 18.33 -0.47 6.43
CA ALA A 173 18.28 -1.93 6.35
C ALA A 173 19.51 -2.54 5.61
N ALA A 174 20.27 -1.72 4.89
CA ALA A 174 21.57 -2.08 4.32
C ALA A 174 22.78 -1.56 5.14
N CYS A 175 22.56 -0.70 6.14
CA CYS A 175 23.65 -0.04 6.89
C CYS A 175 24.48 -1.01 7.76
N VAL A 176 24.04 -2.27 7.92
CA VAL A 176 24.84 -3.33 8.57
C VAL A 176 25.59 -4.22 7.56
N ALA A 177 25.46 -3.99 6.25
CA ALA A 177 26.07 -4.83 5.21
C ALA A 177 27.10 -4.11 4.31
N SER A 178 27.39 -2.83 4.55
CA SER A 178 28.43 -2.06 3.84
C SER A 178 29.60 -1.61 4.72
N GLY A 179 29.74 -2.15 5.94
CA GLY A 179 30.88 -1.87 6.82
C GLY A 179 32.09 -2.76 6.53
N VAL A 180 32.82 -2.47 5.46
CA VAL A 180 34.26 -2.76 5.33
C VAL A 180 35.01 -1.45 5.53
#